data_AF-R7BGS5-F1
#
_entry.id   AF-R7BGS5-F1
#
_cell.length_a   1.000
_cell.length_b   1.000
_cell.length_c   1.000
_cell.angle_alpha   90.00
_cell.angle_beta   90.00
_cell.angle_gamma   90.00
#
_symmetry.space_group_name_H-M   'P 1'
#
loop_
_entity.id
_entity.type
_entity.pdbx_description
1 polymer ?
#
loop_
_entity_poly.entity_id
_entity_poly.type
_entity_poly.pdbx_seq_one_letter_code
_entity_poly.pdbx_strand_id
1 'polypeptide(L)'
;MLKLTFISDTHHYSKTLGTTGRQYFLRSGSDQKCLAETGEIIDSAFDKIAKSDTDAVMIIGDVTNDGEKISHIEFKEKLENLAKHKPVYIITSTHDWCCDENPRRFQGNIVTHNVETMKSNELRDFYYDFGPKQAISEYITHIGTTSYVIELNEKVRLLALNDDKNGNDHAGFTEEHFCWIEEQIKKAYEDNCLIIGMEHHLLTPHISPLITGGGTCVADREYVASRLADAGLKYMFVGHSHMQSTTDFKSKKGNIIKEVNVGSLVGYPAPIVEVNVNDDMTLTYDVKHLESFTLESKEIDAQKFLKNHCTALVHRLLDCANKEEFAARLNALGISGDKIANLFFIARPVMNIIKYKTVGYAYGKLKHFGFGRFIDKNLAEKFKNHKILDIVDQITLSIMDGSIVKYDRESDYYKLVMSFISIPSKIFKKNIDFKKLIFAVDAVLTGGRYNNQHDTL
;
A
#
# COMPACT_ATOMS: atom_id res chain seq x y z
N MET A 1 -2.79 10.70 27.32
CA MET A 1 -3.05 10.57 25.89
C MET A 1 -2.13 9.49 25.37
N LEU A 2 -2.67 8.43 24.78
CA LEU A 2 -1.89 7.30 24.26
C LEU A 2 -1.40 7.64 22.85
N LYS A 3 -0.11 7.43 22.57
CA LYS A 3 0.52 7.67 21.28
C LYS A 3 0.96 6.36 20.66
N LEU A 4 0.59 6.15 19.42
CA LEU A 4 0.72 4.89 18.71
C LEU A 4 1.40 5.14 17.36
N THR A 5 2.27 4.25 16.92
CA THR A 5 2.87 4.33 15.59
C THR A 5 2.49 3.11 14.77
N PHE A 6 1.92 3.33 13.58
CA PHE A 6 1.61 2.28 12.62
C PHE A 6 2.55 2.39 11.40
N ILE A 7 3.12 1.25 11.03
CA ILE A 7 3.89 1.04 9.80
C ILE A 7 3.42 -0.26 9.14
N SER A 8 3.62 -0.37 7.84
CA SER A 8 3.17 -1.54 7.08
C SER A 8 4.18 -1.92 6.00
N ASP A 9 4.07 -3.17 5.52
CA ASP A 9 4.71 -3.63 4.29
C ASP A 9 6.22 -3.34 4.31
N THR A 10 6.90 -3.79 5.36
CA THR A 10 8.36 -3.60 5.48
C THR A 10 9.11 -4.47 4.50
N HIS A 11 8.53 -5.62 4.08
CA HIS A 11 9.02 -6.49 3.03
C HIS A 11 10.53 -6.73 3.09
N HIS A 12 11.07 -6.96 4.31
CA HIS A 12 12.51 -7.09 4.46
C HIS A 12 13.05 -8.19 3.55
N TYR A 13 14.11 -7.87 2.82
CA TYR A 13 14.77 -8.75 1.88
C TYR A 13 16.25 -8.89 2.20
N SER A 14 16.71 -10.12 2.41
CA SER A 14 18.14 -10.37 2.62
C SER A 14 18.92 -10.19 1.32
N LYS A 15 19.90 -9.27 1.34
CA LYS A 15 20.84 -9.06 0.22
C LYS A 15 21.60 -10.32 -0.18
N THR A 16 21.70 -11.32 0.71
CA THR A 16 22.32 -12.62 0.44
C THR A 16 21.59 -13.43 -0.64
N LEU A 17 20.33 -13.07 -0.94
CA LEU A 17 19.52 -13.65 -2.00
C LEU A 17 19.77 -12.99 -3.37
N GLY A 18 20.57 -11.92 -3.42
CA GLY A 18 21.09 -11.33 -4.64
C GLY A 18 20.37 -10.06 -5.09
N THR A 19 21.14 -9.00 -5.32
CA THR A 19 20.64 -7.67 -5.68
C THR A 19 21.17 -7.18 -7.03
N THR A 20 21.60 -8.09 -7.90
CA THR A 20 22.23 -7.74 -9.17
C THR A 20 21.79 -8.66 -10.31
N GLY A 21 21.98 -8.19 -11.54
CA GLY A 21 21.68 -8.94 -12.74
C GLY A 21 20.27 -8.70 -13.27
N ARG A 22 20.02 -9.12 -14.51
CA ARG A 22 18.81 -8.76 -15.28
C ARG A 22 17.52 -9.14 -14.56
N GLN A 23 17.47 -10.32 -13.95
CA GLN A 23 16.24 -10.80 -13.31
C GLN A 23 15.90 -10.01 -12.06
N TYR A 24 16.91 -9.67 -11.25
CA TYR A 24 16.74 -8.74 -10.13
C TYR A 24 16.24 -7.38 -10.63
N PHE A 25 16.88 -6.80 -11.66
CA PHE A 25 16.46 -5.52 -12.21
C PHE A 25 15.05 -5.52 -12.80
N LEU A 26 14.58 -6.66 -13.32
CA LEU A 26 13.19 -6.79 -13.76
C LEU A 26 12.23 -6.83 -12.57
N ARG A 27 12.55 -7.61 -11.52
CA ARG A 27 11.73 -7.72 -10.30
C ARG A 27 11.66 -6.41 -9.52
N SER A 28 12.80 -5.85 -9.16
CA SER A 28 12.89 -4.54 -8.49
C SER A 28 12.39 -3.42 -9.42
N GLY A 29 12.54 -3.60 -10.72
CA GLY A 29 12.11 -2.66 -11.74
C GLY A 29 10.60 -2.53 -11.90
N SER A 30 9.84 -3.52 -11.44
CA SER A 30 8.38 -3.61 -11.54
C SER A 30 7.68 -3.52 -10.19
N ASP A 31 8.41 -3.20 -9.12
CA ASP A 31 7.87 -3.09 -7.78
C ASP A 31 8.24 -1.76 -7.16
N GLN A 32 7.29 -1.16 -6.46
CA GLN A 32 7.52 0.11 -5.77
C GLN A 32 8.42 -0.05 -4.53
N LYS A 33 8.56 -1.29 -4.03
CA LYS A 33 9.51 -1.66 -2.97
C LYS A 33 10.96 -1.52 -3.45
N CYS A 34 11.78 -0.80 -2.67
CA CYS A 34 13.21 -0.69 -2.92
C CYS A 34 13.93 -1.94 -2.37
N LEU A 35 13.81 -3.05 -3.10
CA LEU A 35 14.15 -4.39 -2.61
C LEU A 35 15.58 -4.53 -2.06
N ALA A 36 16.58 -3.92 -2.70
CA ALA A 36 17.95 -3.98 -2.17
C ALA A 36 18.13 -3.09 -0.94
N GLU A 37 17.35 -2.02 -0.80
CA GLU A 37 17.53 -1.01 0.24
C GLU A 37 16.58 -1.20 1.44
N THR A 38 15.75 -2.26 1.45
CA THR A 38 14.77 -2.50 2.53
C THR A 38 15.44 -2.49 3.89
N GLY A 39 16.60 -3.16 4.02
CA GLY A 39 17.33 -3.27 5.28
C GLY A 39 17.73 -1.91 5.85
N GLU A 40 18.32 -1.04 5.02
CA GLU A 40 18.77 0.30 5.42
C GLU A 40 17.61 1.27 5.69
N ILE A 41 16.53 1.17 4.89
CA ILE A 41 15.32 1.97 5.08
C ILE A 41 14.65 1.60 6.40
N ILE A 42 14.49 0.30 6.69
CA ILE A 42 13.90 -0.19 7.94
C ILE A 42 14.74 0.24 9.14
N ASP A 43 16.07 0.08 9.08
CA ASP A 43 16.95 0.49 10.19
C ASP A 43 16.80 1.97 10.51
N SER A 44 16.77 2.83 9.48
CA SER A 44 16.65 4.28 9.65
C SER A 44 15.26 4.68 10.17
N ALA A 45 14.21 4.00 9.73
CA ALA A 45 12.85 4.20 10.24
C ALA A 45 12.72 3.74 11.70
N PHE A 46 13.25 2.56 12.04
CA PHE A 46 13.22 2.03 13.40
C PHE A 46 14.02 2.91 14.36
N ASP A 47 15.17 3.44 13.93
CA ASP A 47 15.93 4.42 14.71
C ASP A 47 15.15 5.71 14.96
N LYS A 48 14.38 6.19 13.97
CA LYS A 48 13.49 7.35 14.12
C LYS A 48 12.37 7.06 15.11
N ILE A 49 11.72 5.90 15.00
CA ILE A 49 10.62 5.47 15.88
C ILE A 49 11.10 5.23 17.31
N ALA A 50 12.27 4.61 17.49
CA ALA A 50 12.85 4.37 18.82
C ALA A 50 13.09 5.67 19.60
N LYS A 51 13.35 6.77 18.90
CA LYS A 51 13.59 8.12 19.45
C LYS A 51 12.32 8.97 19.57
N SER A 52 11.18 8.51 19.04
CA SER A 52 9.92 9.26 19.11
C SER A 52 9.28 9.12 20.50
N ASP A 53 8.21 9.88 20.73
CA ASP A 53 7.41 9.81 21.95
C ASP A 53 6.25 8.81 21.86
N THR A 54 6.27 7.91 20.87
CA THR A 54 5.28 6.84 20.76
C THR A 54 5.32 5.89 21.97
N ASP A 55 4.17 5.40 22.41
CA ASP A 55 4.04 4.45 23.51
C ASP A 55 4.15 3.00 23.01
N ALA A 56 3.75 2.72 21.76
CA ALA A 56 3.85 1.41 21.15
C ALA A 56 3.88 1.48 19.60
N VAL A 57 4.46 0.45 18.99
CA VAL A 57 4.61 0.33 17.53
C VAL A 57 3.82 -0.88 17.03
N MET A 58 3.02 -0.66 15.98
CA MET A 58 2.24 -1.67 15.28
C MET A 58 2.82 -1.87 13.87
N ILE A 59 3.07 -3.12 13.50
CA ILE A 59 3.55 -3.50 12.15
C ILE A 59 2.49 -4.37 11.48
N ILE A 60 1.92 -3.85 10.38
CA ILE A 60 0.72 -4.38 9.75
C ILE A 60 1.07 -5.36 8.62
N GLY A 61 1.70 -6.49 8.96
CA GLY A 61 1.91 -7.59 8.00
C GLY A 61 2.99 -7.32 6.95
N ASP A 62 3.19 -8.33 6.11
CA ASP A 62 4.23 -8.38 5.08
C ASP A 62 5.59 -7.88 5.59
N VAL A 63 6.08 -8.55 6.64
CA VAL A 63 7.34 -8.20 7.29
C VAL A 63 8.56 -8.64 6.49
N THR A 64 8.39 -9.61 5.59
CA THR A 64 9.41 -10.09 4.65
C THR A 64 8.92 -10.04 3.21
N ASN A 65 9.84 -10.04 2.24
CA ASN A 65 9.46 -9.88 0.83
C ASN A 65 8.71 -11.10 0.26
N ASP A 66 9.21 -12.32 0.45
CA ASP A 66 8.56 -13.55 -0.03
C ASP A 66 8.84 -14.72 0.95
N GLY A 67 8.74 -14.46 2.27
CA GLY A 67 8.72 -15.47 3.32
C GLY A 67 10.05 -16.17 3.56
N GLU A 68 11.14 -15.58 3.05
CA GLU A 68 12.44 -16.21 3.09
C GLU A 68 12.94 -16.26 4.53
N LYS A 69 13.31 -17.44 5.01
CA LYS A 69 13.70 -17.63 6.42
C LYS A 69 14.87 -16.74 6.83
N ILE A 70 15.81 -16.50 5.93
CA ILE A 70 16.92 -15.58 6.18
C ILE A 70 16.44 -14.14 6.37
N SER A 71 15.45 -13.70 5.60
CA SER A 71 14.81 -12.40 5.77
C SER A 71 14.09 -12.31 7.11
N HIS A 72 13.39 -13.37 7.54
CA HIS A 72 12.75 -13.40 8.86
C HIS A 72 13.75 -13.28 10.02
N ILE A 73 14.88 -14.00 9.93
CA ILE A 73 15.95 -13.94 10.94
C ILE A 73 16.50 -12.51 11.05
N GLU A 74 16.90 -11.92 9.92
CA GLU A 74 17.43 -10.55 9.89
C GLU A 74 16.39 -9.52 10.37
N PHE A 75 15.11 -9.68 9.99
CA PHE A 75 14.05 -8.78 10.44
C PHE A 75 13.78 -8.91 11.94
N LYS A 76 13.81 -10.14 12.48
CA LYS A 76 13.66 -10.37 13.92
C LYS A 76 14.75 -9.67 14.73
N GLU A 77 16.01 -9.70 14.27
CA GLU A 77 17.09 -8.96 14.92
C GLU A 77 16.82 -7.44 14.95
N LYS A 78 16.25 -6.88 13.88
CA LYS A 78 15.82 -5.47 13.83
C LYS A 78 14.70 -5.19 14.83
N LEU A 79 13.70 -6.08 14.93
CA LEU A 79 12.62 -5.97 15.91
C LEU A 79 13.15 -6.04 17.35
N GLU A 80 14.07 -6.96 17.65
CA GLU A 80 14.69 -7.07 18.98
C GLU A 80 15.42 -5.78 19.37
N ASN A 81 16.02 -5.08 18.41
CA ASN A 81 16.65 -3.78 18.64
C ASN A 81 15.63 -2.67 18.91
N LEU A 82 14.53 -2.61 18.14
CA LEU A 82 13.45 -1.66 18.38
C LEU A 82 12.76 -1.92 19.74
N ALA A 83 12.54 -3.19 20.07
CA ALA A 83 11.89 -3.66 21.30
C ALA A 83 12.63 -3.30 22.59
N LYS A 84 13.93 -2.98 22.52
CA LYS A 84 14.70 -2.43 23.65
C LYS A 84 14.21 -1.03 24.06
N HIS A 85 13.53 -0.33 23.17
CA HIS A 85 13.12 1.07 23.37
C HIS A 85 11.60 1.23 23.44
N LYS A 86 10.85 0.47 22.62
CA LYS A 86 9.40 0.59 22.46
C LYS A 86 8.75 -0.80 22.43
N PRO A 87 7.58 -1.04 23.05
CA PRO A 87 6.76 -2.20 22.77
C PRO A 87 6.44 -2.30 21.28
N VAL A 88 6.56 -3.50 20.70
CA VAL A 88 6.29 -3.76 19.28
C VAL A 88 5.28 -4.89 19.16
N TYR A 89 4.24 -4.67 18.36
CA TYR A 89 3.17 -5.62 18.08
C TYR A 89 3.07 -5.83 16.57
N ILE A 90 3.17 -7.07 16.11
CA ILE A 90 3.15 -7.37 14.69
C ILE A 90 2.07 -8.40 14.35
N ILE A 91 1.44 -8.23 13.20
CA ILE A 91 0.83 -9.35 12.48
C ILE A 91 1.77 -9.78 11.35
N THR A 92 1.66 -11.04 10.95
CA THR A 92 2.26 -11.55 9.71
C THR A 92 1.17 -11.68 8.66
N SER A 93 1.54 -11.70 7.38
CA SER A 93 0.57 -11.89 6.29
C SER A 93 1.12 -12.59 5.05
N THR A 94 0.33 -12.65 3.97
CA THR A 94 0.55 -13.21 2.63
C THR A 94 2.00 -13.49 2.24
N HIS A 95 2.88 -12.48 2.30
CA HIS A 95 4.26 -12.67 1.89
C HIS A 95 5.13 -13.42 2.92
N ASP A 96 4.79 -13.39 4.21
CA ASP A 96 5.59 -13.91 5.33
C ASP A 96 5.68 -15.44 5.43
N TRP A 97 4.87 -16.18 4.69
CA TRP A 97 5.00 -17.63 4.60
C TRP A 97 5.10 -18.13 3.16
N CYS A 98 5.40 -17.21 2.23
CA CYS A 98 5.53 -17.50 0.81
C CYS A 98 4.29 -18.23 0.27
N CYS A 99 3.11 -17.61 0.41
CA CYS A 99 1.84 -18.24 0.06
C CYS A 99 1.73 -18.65 -1.43
N ASP A 100 2.56 -18.06 -2.31
CA ASP A 100 2.62 -18.34 -3.74
C ASP A 100 3.65 -19.44 -4.11
N GLU A 101 4.33 -20.01 -3.10
CA GLU A 101 5.37 -21.03 -3.23
C GLU A 101 6.51 -20.64 -4.20
N ASN A 102 6.79 -19.35 -4.32
CA ASN A 102 7.70 -18.81 -5.33
C ASN A 102 8.80 -17.92 -4.73
N PRO A 103 9.60 -18.41 -3.77
CA PRO A 103 10.68 -17.61 -3.22
C PRO A 103 11.78 -17.46 -4.26
N ARG A 104 12.51 -16.33 -4.23
CA ARG A 104 13.41 -15.96 -5.34
C ARG A 104 14.81 -15.61 -4.84
N ARG A 105 15.79 -16.26 -5.46
CA ARG A 105 17.21 -15.86 -5.42
C ARG A 105 17.63 -15.41 -6.81
N PHE A 106 18.31 -14.27 -6.88
CA PHE A 106 18.78 -13.68 -8.13
C PHE A 106 20.29 -13.87 -8.29
N GLN A 107 20.69 -14.48 -9.41
CA GLN A 107 22.10 -14.67 -9.76
C GLN A 107 22.31 -14.35 -11.25
N GLY A 108 22.69 -13.10 -11.54
CA GLY A 108 22.91 -12.65 -12.90
C GLY A 108 21.62 -12.71 -13.74
N ASN A 109 21.57 -13.63 -14.71
CA ASN A 109 20.42 -13.82 -15.58
C ASN A 109 19.48 -14.95 -15.13
N ILE A 110 19.78 -15.60 -14.00
CA ILE A 110 19.06 -16.77 -13.49
C ILE A 110 18.30 -16.37 -12.22
N VAL A 111 17.06 -16.86 -12.11
CA VAL A 111 16.30 -16.91 -10.84
C VAL A 111 16.29 -18.36 -10.40
N THR A 112 16.58 -18.61 -9.13
CA THR A 112 16.40 -19.93 -8.52
C THR A 112 15.41 -19.85 -7.37
N HIS A 113 14.67 -20.94 -7.15
CA HIS A 113 13.63 -21.06 -6.13
C HIS A 113 14.06 -21.93 -4.94
N ASN A 114 15.35 -22.25 -4.86
CA ASN A 114 15.97 -22.99 -3.77
C ASN A 114 16.29 -22.05 -2.60
N VAL A 115 15.24 -21.48 -2.02
CA VAL A 115 15.32 -20.60 -0.85
C VAL A 115 14.42 -21.20 0.22
N GLU A 116 14.96 -21.38 1.43
CA GLU A 116 14.18 -21.85 2.57
C GLU A 116 13.21 -20.76 3.00
N THR A 117 11.95 -21.12 3.19
CA THR A 117 10.87 -20.23 3.63
C THR A 117 10.34 -20.66 5.00
N MET A 118 9.75 -19.72 5.73
CA MET A 118 8.99 -20.02 6.95
C MET A 118 7.63 -20.62 6.60
N LYS A 119 7.17 -21.62 7.35
CA LYS A 119 5.79 -22.09 7.23
C LYS A 119 4.86 -21.19 8.04
N SER A 120 3.61 -21.07 7.60
CA SER A 120 2.58 -20.28 8.29
C SER A 120 2.45 -20.63 9.78
N ASN A 121 2.51 -21.92 10.13
CA ASN A 121 2.39 -22.41 11.51
C ASN A 121 3.65 -22.22 12.37
N GLU A 122 4.78 -21.83 11.79
CA GLU A 122 6.01 -21.52 12.52
C GLU A 122 6.09 -20.03 12.89
N LEU A 123 5.35 -19.16 12.17
CA LEU A 123 5.41 -17.71 12.31
C LEU A 123 5.00 -17.24 13.71
N ARG A 124 3.95 -17.82 14.29
CA ARG A 124 3.48 -17.48 15.64
C ARG A 124 4.60 -17.62 16.67
N ASP A 125 5.22 -18.80 16.72
CA ASP A 125 6.24 -19.09 17.73
C ASP A 125 7.52 -18.31 17.45
N PHE A 126 7.85 -18.09 16.17
CA PHE A 126 9.01 -17.31 15.77
C PHE A 126 8.92 -15.84 16.22
N TYR A 127 7.73 -15.24 16.14
CA TYR A 127 7.44 -13.86 16.53
C TYR A 127 6.70 -13.71 17.87
N TYR A 128 6.72 -14.75 18.70
CA TYR A 128 5.96 -14.82 19.95
C TYR A 128 6.17 -13.62 20.89
N ASP A 129 7.39 -13.09 20.96
CA ASP A 129 7.74 -11.95 21.82
C ASP A 129 7.17 -10.60 21.36
N PHE A 130 6.63 -10.50 20.13
CA PHE A 130 6.16 -9.26 19.50
C PHE A 130 4.62 -9.20 19.36
N GLY A 131 3.90 -9.59 20.42
CA GLY A 131 2.44 -9.57 20.46
C GLY A 131 1.86 -10.74 21.24
N PRO A 132 1.94 -11.98 20.74
CA PRO A 132 1.28 -13.14 21.35
C PRO A 132 1.63 -13.36 22.82
N LYS A 133 2.87 -13.09 23.24
CA LYS A 133 3.32 -13.22 24.63
C LYS A 133 2.59 -12.26 25.59
N GLN A 134 2.19 -11.10 25.11
CA GLN A 134 1.52 -10.04 25.88
C GLN A 134 -0.01 -10.10 25.72
N ALA A 135 -0.53 -11.04 24.94
CA ALA A 135 -1.93 -11.10 24.58
C ALA A 135 -2.83 -11.48 25.77
N ILE A 136 -3.93 -10.73 25.94
CA ILE A 136 -5.00 -11.07 26.89
C ILE A 136 -6.01 -12.06 26.30
N SER A 137 -6.03 -12.19 24.98
CA SER A 137 -6.78 -13.20 24.24
C SER A 137 -6.08 -13.49 22.92
N GLU A 138 -6.11 -14.74 22.48
CA GLU A 138 -5.46 -15.20 21.26
C GLU A 138 -6.37 -16.19 20.52
N TYR A 139 -6.37 -16.13 19.19
CA TYR A 139 -7.03 -17.07 18.30
C TYR A 139 -6.01 -17.61 17.29
N ILE A 140 -5.80 -18.93 17.30
CA ILE A 140 -4.95 -19.61 16.33
C ILE A 140 -5.78 -19.90 15.09
N THR A 141 -5.35 -19.39 13.95
CA THR A 141 -6.05 -19.61 12.68
C THR A 141 -5.91 -21.05 12.21
N HIS A 142 -6.74 -21.46 11.26
CA HIS A 142 -6.67 -22.80 10.66
C HIS A 142 -5.38 -23.06 9.87
N ILE A 143 -4.58 -22.01 9.57
CA ILE A 143 -3.24 -22.14 8.95
C ILE A 143 -2.10 -22.03 9.97
N GLY A 144 -2.41 -21.93 11.27
CA GLY A 144 -1.43 -21.87 12.37
C GLY A 144 -0.81 -20.49 12.62
N THR A 145 -1.25 -19.45 11.93
CA THR A 145 -0.97 -18.04 12.28
C THR A 145 -1.87 -17.61 13.45
N THR A 146 -1.76 -16.36 13.90
CA THR A 146 -2.47 -15.90 15.10
C THR A 146 -3.07 -14.51 14.96
N SER A 147 -4.26 -14.34 15.53
CA SER A 147 -4.86 -13.06 15.88
C SER A 147 -4.86 -12.93 17.40
N TYR A 148 -4.74 -11.72 17.93
CA TYR A 148 -4.62 -11.52 19.37
C TYR A 148 -5.11 -10.14 19.81
N VAL A 149 -5.35 -10.00 21.10
CA VAL A 149 -5.74 -8.72 21.73
C VAL A 149 -4.67 -8.28 22.70
N ILE A 150 -4.22 -7.03 22.58
CA ILE A 150 -3.32 -6.38 23.53
C ILE A 150 -4.11 -5.34 24.30
N GLU A 151 -3.95 -5.33 25.62
CA GLU A 151 -4.34 -4.20 26.45
C GLU A 151 -3.21 -3.14 26.40
N LEU A 152 -3.43 -2.06 25.65
CA LEU A 152 -2.44 -1.00 25.50
C LEU A 152 -2.41 -0.10 26.75
N ASN A 153 -3.58 0.14 27.34
CA ASN A 153 -3.76 0.72 28.67
C ASN A 153 -5.19 0.40 29.17
N GLU A 154 -5.56 0.94 30.34
CA GLU A 154 -6.87 0.73 30.97
C GLU A 154 -8.10 1.13 30.13
N LYS A 155 -7.92 1.88 29.03
CA LYS A 155 -9.02 2.40 28.20
C LYS A 155 -8.90 2.03 26.72
N VAL A 156 -7.82 1.39 26.29
CA VAL A 156 -7.55 1.14 24.87
C VAL A 156 -7.00 -0.26 24.67
N ARG A 157 -7.61 -1.01 23.75
CA ARG A 157 -7.16 -2.32 23.29
C ARG A 157 -6.82 -2.30 21.81
N LEU A 158 -5.79 -3.04 21.44
CA LEU A 158 -5.48 -3.38 20.06
C LEU A 158 -6.07 -4.75 19.74
N LEU A 159 -6.81 -4.84 18.65
CA LEU A 159 -7.26 -6.08 18.04
C LEU A 159 -6.39 -6.34 16.81
N ALA A 160 -5.41 -7.22 16.95
CA ALA A 160 -4.48 -7.62 15.91
C ALA A 160 -5.03 -8.84 15.17
N LEU A 161 -5.38 -8.69 13.90
CA LEU A 161 -6.05 -9.72 13.11
C LEU A 161 -5.14 -10.24 12.00
N ASN A 162 -4.99 -11.56 11.93
CA ASN A 162 -4.44 -12.22 10.75
C ASN A 162 -5.59 -12.66 9.83
N ASP A 163 -5.63 -12.08 8.64
CA ASP A 163 -6.70 -12.21 7.66
C ASP A 163 -6.26 -12.94 6.38
N ASP A 164 -5.17 -13.71 6.42
CA ASP A 164 -4.56 -14.33 5.23
C ASP A 164 -5.49 -15.30 4.50
N LYS A 165 -6.27 -16.06 5.27
CA LYS A 165 -7.10 -17.14 4.75
C LYS A 165 -8.42 -17.20 5.50
N ASN A 166 -9.51 -17.24 4.72
CA ASN A 166 -10.89 -17.42 5.19
C ASN A 166 -11.38 -18.88 5.13
N GLY A 167 -10.49 -19.83 4.82
CA GLY A 167 -10.84 -21.26 4.62
C GLY A 167 -11.24 -21.63 3.18
N ASN A 168 -11.36 -20.64 2.28
CA ASN A 168 -11.62 -20.83 0.85
C ASN A 168 -10.48 -20.26 -0.02
N ASP A 169 -9.26 -20.25 0.51
CA ASP A 169 -8.06 -19.73 -0.15
C ASP A 169 -8.03 -18.23 -0.50
N HIS A 170 -8.92 -17.43 0.09
CA HIS A 170 -8.91 -15.97 -0.04
C HIS A 170 -8.67 -15.29 1.31
N ALA A 171 -8.19 -14.05 1.29
CA ALA A 171 -8.10 -13.21 2.47
C ALA A 171 -9.47 -13.00 3.15
N GLY A 172 -9.47 -12.88 4.46
CA GLY A 172 -10.64 -12.76 5.34
C GLY A 172 -10.59 -13.77 6.48
N PHE A 173 -11.76 -14.05 7.06
CA PHE A 173 -11.87 -14.82 8.30
C PHE A 173 -12.85 -16.00 8.17
N THR A 174 -12.58 -17.09 8.88
CA THR A 174 -13.56 -18.16 9.09
C THR A 174 -14.67 -17.68 10.02
N GLU A 175 -15.82 -18.36 10.04
CA GLU A 175 -16.91 -17.97 10.96
C GLU A 175 -16.49 -18.10 12.44
N GLU A 176 -15.74 -19.13 12.81
CA GLU A 176 -15.23 -19.28 14.18
C GLU A 176 -14.31 -18.12 14.59
N HIS A 177 -13.44 -17.68 13.66
CA HIS A 177 -12.58 -16.53 13.89
C HIS A 177 -13.42 -15.25 14.04
N PHE A 178 -14.44 -15.07 13.20
CA PHE A 178 -15.38 -13.94 13.33
C PHE A 178 -16.12 -13.93 14.66
N CYS A 179 -16.62 -15.07 15.12
CA CYS A 179 -17.27 -15.16 16.44
C CYS A 179 -16.31 -14.73 17.56
N TRP A 180 -15.04 -15.13 17.48
CA TRP A 180 -14.02 -14.67 18.42
C TRP A 180 -13.80 -13.15 18.32
N ILE A 181 -13.68 -12.59 17.11
CA ILE A 181 -13.53 -11.14 16.88
C ILE A 181 -14.68 -10.36 17.52
N GLU A 182 -15.92 -10.77 17.26
CA GLU A 182 -17.12 -10.12 17.79
C GLU A 182 -17.19 -10.22 19.32
N GLU A 183 -16.75 -11.35 19.89
CA GLU A 183 -16.63 -11.50 21.33
C GLU A 183 -15.61 -10.51 21.93
N GLN A 184 -14.44 -10.31 21.30
CA GLN A 184 -13.43 -9.37 21.80
C GLN A 184 -13.90 -7.92 21.70
N ILE A 185 -14.56 -7.56 20.59
CA ILE A 185 -15.15 -6.22 20.43
C ILE A 185 -16.20 -6.00 21.53
N LYS A 186 -17.10 -6.97 21.73
CA LYS A 186 -18.12 -6.90 22.78
C LYS A 186 -17.51 -6.71 24.18
N LYS A 187 -16.46 -7.49 24.53
CA LYS A 187 -15.77 -7.36 25.82
C LYS A 187 -15.14 -5.98 26.01
N ALA A 188 -14.51 -5.42 24.97
CA ALA A 188 -13.96 -4.06 25.05
C ALA A 188 -15.06 -3.03 25.35
N TYR A 189 -16.24 -3.17 24.75
CA TYR A 189 -17.39 -2.31 25.06
C TYR A 189 -17.90 -2.47 26.49
N GLU A 190 -18.02 -3.70 26.98
CA GLU A 190 -18.43 -3.98 28.37
C GLU A 190 -17.44 -3.37 29.37
N ASP A 191 -16.16 -3.32 29.01
CA ASP A 191 -15.08 -2.73 29.81
C ASP A 191 -14.89 -1.21 29.58
N ASN A 192 -15.75 -0.56 28.79
CA ASN A 192 -15.64 0.85 28.40
C ASN A 192 -14.29 1.22 27.74
N CYS A 193 -13.70 0.27 27.02
CA CYS A 193 -12.46 0.45 26.28
C CYS A 193 -12.74 0.79 24.80
N LEU A 194 -11.92 1.67 24.24
CA LEU A 194 -11.77 1.78 22.80
C LEU A 194 -11.03 0.54 22.27
N ILE A 195 -11.55 -0.08 21.23
CA ILE A 195 -10.84 -1.15 20.50
C ILE A 195 -10.44 -0.62 19.13
N ILE A 196 -9.15 -0.70 18.82
CA ILE A 196 -8.55 -0.31 17.53
C ILE A 196 -8.16 -1.59 16.81
N GLY A 197 -8.61 -1.77 15.57
CA GLY A 197 -8.25 -2.91 14.75
C GLY A 197 -6.97 -2.67 13.95
N MET A 198 -6.19 -3.73 13.73
CA MET A 198 -5.24 -3.81 12.63
C MET A 198 -5.35 -5.16 11.92
N GLU A 199 -5.36 -5.15 10.59
CA GLU A 199 -5.31 -6.33 9.71
C GLU A 199 -4.50 -6.00 8.46
N HIS A 200 -4.08 -6.97 7.65
CA HIS A 200 -3.21 -6.65 6.52
C HIS A 200 -3.97 -6.20 5.27
N HIS A 201 -4.97 -6.95 4.82
CA HIS A 201 -5.70 -6.65 3.58
C HIS A 201 -6.74 -5.55 3.80
N LEU A 202 -7.22 -4.97 2.70
CA LEU A 202 -8.21 -3.90 2.77
C LEU A 202 -9.63 -4.44 3.04
N LEU A 203 -10.38 -3.80 3.92
CA LEU A 203 -11.83 -3.98 4.06
C LEU A 203 -12.58 -3.37 2.89
N THR A 204 -12.09 -2.24 2.35
CA THR A 204 -12.74 -1.57 1.22
C THR A 204 -11.77 -1.03 0.19
N PRO A 205 -12.17 -0.91 -1.08
CA PRO A 205 -11.28 -0.35 -2.09
C PRO A 205 -11.02 1.14 -1.85
N HIS A 206 -9.76 1.47 -1.58
CA HIS A 206 -9.23 2.84 -1.55
C HIS A 206 -9.07 3.43 -2.96
N ILE A 207 -9.26 4.76 -3.10
CA ILE A 207 -9.26 5.53 -4.36
C ILE A 207 -10.41 5.14 -5.31
N SER A 208 -10.41 3.89 -5.80
CA SER A 208 -11.53 3.32 -6.56
C SER A 208 -11.39 1.79 -6.67
N PRO A 209 -12.50 1.08 -6.97
CA PRO A 209 -12.43 -0.34 -7.30
C PRO A 209 -11.58 -0.68 -8.53
N LEU A 210 -11.21 0.30 -9.35
CA LEU A 210 -10.28 0.08 -10.47
C LEU A 210 -8.83 -0.05 -9.99
N ILE A 211 -8.47 0.58 -8.87
CA ILE A 211 -7.11 0.62 -8.33
C ILE A 211 -6.91 -0.47 -7.27
N THR A 212 -7.86 -0.63 -6.34
CA THR A 212 -7.77 -1.54 -5.18
C THR A 212 -8.97 -2.49 -5.07
N GLY A 213 -9.81 -2.57 -6.10
CA GLY A 213 -11.02 -3.39 -6.03
C GLY A 213 -10.83 -4.88 -6.26
N GLY A 214 -9.62 -5.30 -6.66
CA GLY A 214 -9.23 -6.68 -6.94
C GLY A 214 -8.74 -7.41 -5.69
N GLY A 215 -7.71 -8.26 -5.87
CA GLY A 215 -7.15 -9.13 -4.83
C GLY A 215 -6.47 -8.42 -3.65
N THR A 216 -6.58 -7.10 -3.54
CA THR A 216 -6.06 -6.32 -2.40
C THR A 216 -7.03 -6.21 -1.23
N CYS A 217 -8.31 -6.53 -1.45
CA CYS A 217 -9.31 -6.55 -0.39
C CYS A 217 -9.52 -7.98 0.13
N VAL A 218 -9.99 -8.10 1.37
CA VAL A 218 -10.58 -9.35 1.88
C VAL A 218 -11.74 -9.81 0.99
N ALA A 219 -11.96 -11.13 0.92
CA ALA A 219 -13.13 -11.69 0.25
C ALA A 219 -14.43 -11.27 0.95
N ASP A 220 -15.52 -11.17 0.17
CA ASP A 220 -16.84 -10.73 0.67
C ASP A 220 -16.79 -9.43 1.47
N ARG A 221 -15.92 -8.50 1.06
CA ARG A 221 -15.53 -7.29 1.78
C ARG A 221 -16.68 -6.47 2.39
N GLU A 222 -17.81 -6.32 1.68
CA GLU A 222 -18.98 -5.59 2.22
C GLU A 222 -19.63 -6.32 3.40
N TYR A 223 -19.62 -7.66 3.38
CA TYR A 223 -20.10 -8.48 4.49
C TYR A 223 -19.15 -8.39 5.68
N VAL A 224 -17.84 -8.53 5.44
CA VAL A 224 -16.79 -8.42 6.48
C VAL A 224 -16.83 -7.05 7.16
N ALA A 225 -16.77 -5.96 6.37
CA ALA A 225 -16.85 -4.60 6.89
C ALA A 225 -18.17 -4.32 7.62
N SER A 226 -19.29 -4.89 7.16
CA SER A 226 -20.58 -4.78 7.86
C SER A 226 -20.59 -5.49 9.20
N ARG A 227 -20.05 -6.71 9.30
CA ARG A 227 -19.96 -7.48 10.56
C ARG A 227 -19.13 -6.71 11.58
N LEU A 228 -17.94 -6.24 11.20
CA LEU A 228 -17.05 -5.47 12.06
C LEU A 228 -17.68 -4.15 12.54
N ALA A 229 -18.25 -3.36 11.61
CA ALA A 229 -18.91 -2.10 11.95
C ALA A 229 -20.15 -2.33 12.84
N ASP A 230 -20.93 -3.38 12.58
CA ASP A 230 -22.12 -3.71 13.38
C ASP A 230 -21.79 -4.30 14.75
N ALA A 231 -20.63 -4.95 14.91
CA ALA A 231 -20.09 -5.33 16.21
C ALA A 231 -19.59 -4.12 17.00
N GLY A 232 -19.34 -3.00 16.32
CA GLY A 232 -18.94 -1.72 16.91
C GLY A 232 -17.49 -1.33 16.66
N LEU A 233 -16.73 -2.06 15.83
CA LEU A 233 -15.37 -1.61 15.49
C LEU A 233 -15.44 -0.31 14.69
N LYS A 234 -14.79 0.75 15.21
CA LYS A 234 -14.84 2.10 14.61
C LYS A 234 -13.61 2.43 13.76
N TYR A 235 -12.45 1.86 14.11
CA TYR A 235 -11.17 2.20 13.51
C TYR A 235 -10.41 0.93 13.14
N MET A 236 -9.98 0.86 11.89
CA MET A 236 -9.13 -0.20 11.34
C MET A 236 -7.90 0.42 10.68
N PHE A 237 -6.72 -0.09 10.99
CA PHE A 237 -5.48 0.19 10.27
C PHE A 237 -5.13 -1.00 9.39
N VAL A 238 -4.87 -0.75 8.11
CA VAL A 238 -4.58 -1.79 7.13
C VAL A 238 -3.32 -1.49 6.32
N GLY A 239 -2.86 -2.47 5.54
CA GLY A 239 -1.68 -2.37 4.69
C GLY A 239 -1.94 -2.90 3.27
N HIS A 240 -0.99 -3.70 2.76
CA HIS A 240 -1.09 -4.54 1.57
C HIS A 240 -1.11 -3.81 0.22
N SER A 241 -1.93 -2.76 0.12
CA SER A 241 -2.08 -1.98 -1.11
C SER A 241 -0.91 -1.02 -1.36
N HIS A 242 0.00 -0.90 -0.39
CA HIS A 242 1.22 -0.11 -0.47
C HIS A 242 1.04 1.43 -0.54
N MET A 243 -0.20 1.91 -0.61
CA MET A 243 -0.56 3.32 -0.73
C MET A 243 -0.94 3.93 0.63
N GLN A 244 -0.76 5.23 0.81
CA GLN A 244 -1.35 5.94 1.94
C GLN A 244 -2.76 6.40 1.58
N SER A 245 -3.80 5.96 2.30
CA SER A 245 -5.17 6.42 2.05
C SER A 245 -6.10 6.19 3.24
N THR A 246 -7.12 7.03 3.39
CA THR A 246 -8.17 6.88 4.39
C THR A 246 -9.54 6.84 3.71
N THR A 247 -10.40 5.94 4.19
CA THR A 247 -11.77 5.79 3.72
C THR A 247 -12.70 5.40 4.86
N ASP A 248 -13.99 5.33 4.59
CA ASP A 248 -15.00 4.81 5.50
C ASP A 248 -15.93 3.82 4.81
N PHE A 249 -16.47 2.91 5.61
CA PHE A 249 -17.58 2.05 5.23
C PHE A 249 -18.75 2.29 6.18
N LYS A 250 -19.95 2.41 5.62
CA LYS A 250 -21.20 2.51 6.37
C LYS A 250 -22.07 1.28 6.15
N SER A 251 -22.34 0.54 7.22
CA SER A 251 -23.21 -0.64 7.18
C SER A 251 -24.66 -0.24 6.89
N LYS A 252 -25.49 -1.24 6.51
CA LYS A 252 -26.93 -1.03 6.31
C LYS A 252 -27.65 -0.58 7.59
N LYS A 253 -27.11 -0.89 8.78
CA LYS A 253 -27.65 -0.42 10.08
C LYS A 253 -27.20 1.00 10.41
N GLY A 254 -26.31 1.58 9.61
CA GLY A 254 -25.83 2.95 9.75
C GLY A 254 -24.56 3.09 10.58
N ASN A 255 -23.98 1.97 11.05
CA ASN A 255 -22.69 1.96 11.76
C ASN A 255 -21.56 2.25 10.78
N ILE A 256 -20.54 2.98 11.24
CA ILE A 256 -19.41 3.42 10.42
C ILE A 256 -18.13 2.83 10.98
N ILE A 257 -17.33 2.23 10.11
CA ILE A 257 -15.93 1.88 10.36
C ILE A 257 -15.06 2.73 9.45
N LYS A 258 -14.03 3.37 10.03
CA LYS A 258 -13.02 4.15 9.33
C LYS A 258 -11.77 3.30 9.16
N GLU A 259 -11.24 3.31 7.95
CA GLU A 259 -10.11 2.51 7.54
C GLU A 259 -8.96 3.41 7.11
N VAL A 260 -7.80 3.27 7.78
CA VAL A 260 -6.55 3.94 7.44
C VAL A 260 -5.60 2.91 6.86
N ASN A 261 -5.43 2.96 5.54
CA ASN A 261 -4.46 2.16 4.82
C ASN A 261 -3.10 2.86 4.86
N VAL A 262 -2.13 2.16 5.44
CA VAL A 262 -0.76 2.61 5.68
C VAL A 262 0.10 2.19 4.50
N GLY A 263 0.76 3.15 3.85
CA GLY A 263 1.64 2.84 2.72
C GLY A 263 2.89 2.04 3.13
N SER A 264 3.57 1.46 2.15
CA SER A 264 4.76 0.64 2.43
C SER A 264 5.94 1.47 2.95
N LEU A 265 6.54 1.01 4.05
CA LEU A 265 7.70 1.65 4.66
C LEU A 265 8.93 1.66 3.74
N VAL A 266 9.03 0.69 2.83
CA VAL A 266 10.19 0.53 1.91
C VAL A 266 9.88 0.95 0.47
N GLY A 267 8.75 1.62 0.26
CA GLY A 267 8.35 2.25 -1.00
C GLY A 267 8.12 3.75 -0.84
N TYR A 268 7.73 4.45 -1.90
CA TYR A 268 7.37 5.86 -1.79
C TYR A 268 5.95 5.99 -1.18
N PRO A 269 5.72 6.84 -0.17
CA PRO A 269 6.62 7.85 0.42
C PRO A 269 7.33 7.40 1.73
N ALA A 270 7.34 6.11 2.06
CA ALA A 270 7.82 5.54 3.32
C ALA A 270 7.12 6.16 4.55
N PRO A 271 5.80 5.97 4.69
CA PRO A 271 5.03 6.59 5.76
C PRO A 271 5.27 5.92 7.12
N ILE A 272 5.25 6.75 8.16
CA ILE A 272 5.26 6.40 9.57
C ILE A 272 4.05 7.14 10.17
N VAL A 273 2.96 6.41 10.43
CA VAL A 273 1.68 7.00 10.84
C VAL A 273 1.65 7.11 12.36
N GLU A 274 1.73 8.33 12.86
CA GLU A 274 1.63 8.65 14.28
C GLU A 274 0.16 8.89 14.64
N VAL A 275 -0.35 8.22 15.66
CA VAL A 275 -1.76 8.24 16.06
C VAL A 275 -1.86 8.63 17.52
N ASN A 276 -2.63 9.67 17.81
CA ASN A 276 -3.00 10.08 19.16
C ASN A 276 -4.42 9.58 19.46
N VAL A 277 -4.60 8.87 20.56
CA VAL A 277 -5.92 8.55 21.11
C VAL A 277 -6.35 9.70 22.01
N ASN A 278 -7.38 10.44 21.57
CA ASN A 278 -7.89 11.62 22.25
C ASN A 278 -8.76 11.24 23.47
N ASP A 279 -9.01 12.21 24.35
CA ASP A 279 -9.79 11.98 25.59
C ASP A 279 -11.26 11.59 25.31
N ASP A 280 -11.80 11.94 24.14
CA ASP A 280 -13.13 11.57 23.66
C ASP A 280 -13.16 10.26 22.87
N MET A 281 -12.06 9.49 22.87
CA MET A 281 -11.86 8.24 22.14
C MET A 281 -11.87 8.36 20.61
N THR A 282 -11.74 9.57 20.07
CA THR A 282 -11.40 9.78 18.66
C THR A 282 -9.92 9.56 18.42
N LEU A 283 -9.54 9.32 17.16
CA LEU A 283 -8.13 9.18 16.77
C LEU A 283 -7.72 10.37 15.91
N THR A 284 -6.64 11.05 16.27
CA THR A 284 -5.98 12.00 15.37
C THR A 284 -4.70 11.38 14.86
N TYR A 285 -4.50 11.33 13.55
CA TYR A 285 -3.25 10.83 12.98
C TYR A 285 -2.48 11.91 12.22
N ASP A 286 -1.17 11.74 12.20
CA ASP A 286 -0.20 12.50 11.43
C ASP A 286 0.70 11.53 10.67
N VAL A 287 0.82 11.70 9.36
CA VAL A 287 1.73 10.88 8.55
C VAL A 287 3.08 11.57 8.45
N LYS A 288 4.09 10.99 9.10
CA LYS A 288 5.49 11.36 8.86
C LYS A 288 6.03 10.52 7.72
N HIS A 289 7.05 11.03 7.05
CA HIS A 289 7.79 10.28 6.04
C HIS A 289 9.24 10.11 6.50
N LEU A 290 9.88 9.03 6.05
CA LEU A 290 11.32 8.87 6.24
C LEU A 290 12.07 9.97 5.48
N GLU A 291 12.95 10.71 6.15
CA GLU A 291 13.65 11.86 5.57
C GLU A 291 14.95 11.44 4.90
N SER A 292 15.73 10.59 5.58
CA SER A 292 16.98 10.05 5.07
C SER A 292 17.22 8.62 5.55
N PHE A 293 18.09 7.89 4.85
CA PHE A 293 18.61 6.60 5.28
C PHE A 293 20.11 6.49 4.96
N THR A 294 20.82 5.61 5.67
CA THR A 294 22.25 5.40 5.44
C THR A 294 22.49 4.24 4.50
N LEU A 295 23.09 4.48 3.33
CA LEU A 295 23.50 3.47 2.36
C LEU A 295 25.01 3.55 2.14
N GLU A 296 25.74 2.46 2.38
CA GLU A 296 27.22 2.40 2.23
C GLU A 296 27.93 3.57 2.95
N SER A 297 27.53 3.85 4.19
CA SER A 297 28.03 4.96 5.02
C SER A 297 27.76 6.37 4.48
N LYS A 298 26.86 6.51 3.50
CA LYS A 298 26.39 7.81 2.98
C LYS A 298 24.94 8.02 3.35
N GLU A 299 24.63 9.25 3.76
CA GLU A 299 23.26 9.67 3.94
C GLU A 299 22.60 9.91 2.58
N ILE A 300 21.44 9.28 2.36
CA ILE A 300 20.62 9.39 1.17
C ILE A 300 19.33 10.11 1.53
N ASP A 301 18.95 11.11 0.74
CA ASP A 301 17.62 11.73 0.79
C ASP A 301 16.57 10.68 0.38
N ALA A 302 15.81 10.19 1.36
CA ALA A 302 14.87 9.11 1.18
C ALA A 302 13.75 9.52 0.23
N GLN A 303 13.19 10.72 0.39
CA GLN A 303 12.06 11.19 -0.41
C GLN A 303 12.42 11.32 -1.88
N LYS A 304 13.60 11.87 -2.18
CA LYS A 304 14.10 11.95 -3.56
C LYS A 304 14.39 10.58 -4.13
N PHE A 305 15.02 9.69 -3.36
CA PHE A 305 15.36 8.34 -3.80
C PHE A 305 14.10 7.53 -4.15
N LEU A 306 13.16 7.46 -3.20
CA LEU A 306 11.92 6.70 -3.32
C LEU A 306 11.03 7.25 -4.44
N LYS A 307 10.91 8.59 -4.56
CA LYS A 307 10.18 9.23 -5.65
C LYS A 307 10.73 8.84 -7.03
N ASN A 308 12.05 8.82 -7.18
CA ASN A 308 12.68 8.42 -8.44
C ASN A 308 12.46 6.93 -8.73
N HIS A 309 12.50 6.06 -7.72
CA HIS A 309 12.22 4.64 -7.90
C HIS A 309 10.76 4.39 -8.30
N CYS A 310 9.82 5.07 -7.64
CA CYS A 310 8.38 4.99 -7.93
C CYS A 310 8.06 5.44 -9.36
N THR A 311 8.53 6.61 -9.81
CA THR A 311 8.28 7.07 -11.18
C THR A 311 9.02 6.23 -12.23
N ALA A 312 10.16 5.63 -11.86
CA ALA A 312 10.88 4.72 -12.74
C ALA A 312 10.05 3.48 -13.13
N LEU A 313 9.06 3.06 -12.35
CA LEU A 313 8.11 2.01 -12.74
C LEU A 313 7.41 2.34 -14.06
N VAL A 314 6.90 3.56 -14.16
CA VAL A 314 6.23 4.07 -15.36
C VAL A 314 7.25 4.33 -16.47
N HIS A 315 8.38 4.98 -16.14
CA HIS A 315 9.38 5.33 -17.15
C HIS A 315 9.97 4.08 -17.81
N ARG A 316 10.23 3.02 -17.04
CA ARG A 316 10.69 1.73 -17.56
C ARG A 316 9.66 1.14 -18.55
N LEU A 317 8.36 1.22 -18.29
CA LEU A 317 7.38 0.78 -19.28
C LEU A 317 7.43 1.63 -20.56
N LEU A 318 7.58 2.95 -20.44
CA LEU A 318 7.68 3.85 -21.58
C LEU A 318 8.98 3.65 -22.40
N ASP A 319 10.01 3.07 -21.78
CA ASP A 319 11.35 2.86 -22.36
C ASP A 319 11.52 1.52 -23.09
N CYS A 320 10.45 0.75 -23.28
CA CYS A 320 10.50 -0.55 -23.95
C CYS A 320 10.98 -0.41 -25.41
N ALA A 321 12.12 -1.02 -25.72
CA ALA A 321 12.73 -0.98 -27.05
C ALA A 321 11.94 -1.80 -28.09
N ASN A 322 11.35 -2.92 -27.66
CA ASN A 322 10.67 -3.88 -28.52
C ASN A 322 9.50 -4.54 -27.78
N LYS A 323 8.79 -5.42 -28.51
CA LYS A 323 7.62 -6.14 -28.03
C LYS A 323 7.95 -7.06 -26.86
N GLU A 324 9.13 -7.68 -26.89
CA GLU A 324 9.61 -8.65 -25.90
C GLU A 324 9.88 -7.96 -24.56
N GLU A 325 10.56 -6.82 -24.57
CA GLU A 325 10.78 -5.98 -23.38
C GLU A 325 9.48 -5.45 -22.81
N PHE A 326 8.54 -5.05 -23.67
CA PHE A 326 7.21 -4.61 -23.24
C PHE A 326 6.42 -5.74 -22.56
N ALA A 327 6.42 -6.94 -23.15
CA ALA A 327 5.79 -8.11 -22.55
C ALA A 327 6.45 -8.47 -21.21
N ALA A 328 7.78 -8.49 -21.15
CA ALA A 328 8.52 -8.82 -19.94
C ALA A 328 8.22 -7.86 -18.77
N ARG A 329 8.17 -6.54 -19.04
CA ARG A 329 7.86 -5.54 -18.00
C ARG A 329 6.40 -5.58 -17.56
N LEU A 330 5.46 -5.85 -18.48
CA LEU A 330 4.06 -6.09 -18.11
C LEU A 330 3.92 -7.35 -17.24
N ASN A 331 4.54 -8.46 -17.64
CA ASN A 331 4.55 -9.70 -16.86
C ASN A 331 5.13 -9.46 -15.46
N ALA A 332 6.22 -8.69 -15.35
CA ALA A 332 6.82 -8.34 -14.07
C ALA A 332 5.91 -7.46 -13.18
N LEU A 333 4.95 -6.73 -13.76
CA LEU A 333 3.89 -5.99 -13.06
C LEU A 333 2.65 -6.85 -12.78
N GLY A 334 2.71 -8.17 -13.01
CA GLY A 334 1.56 -9.08 -12.84
C GLY A 334 0.49 -8.95 -13.93
N ILE A 335 0.75 -8.18 -14.98
CA ILE A 335 -0.14 -8.04 -16.13
C ILE A 335 0.26 -9.09 -17.17
N SER A 336 -0.71 -9.80 -17.78
CA SER A 336 -0.42 -10.79 -18.84
C SER A 336 0.17 -10.13 -20.11
N GLY A 337 1.46 -9.83 -20.07
CA GLY A 337 2.25 -9.19 -21.10
C GLY A 337 2.14 -9.94 -22.42
N ASP A 338 2.17 -11.27 -22.40
CA ASP A 338 2.07 -12.09 -23.62
C ASP A 338 0.75 -11.89 -24.38
N LYS A 339 -0.35 -11.63 -23.66
CA LYS A 339 -1.66 -11.32 -24.26
C LYS A 339 -1.70 -9.90 -24.82
N ILE A 340 -0.99 -8.96 -24.19
CA ILE A 340 -1.04 -7.53 -24.50
C ILE A 340 0.07 -7.12 -25.49
N ALA A 341 1.11 -7.93 -25.64
CA ALA A 341 2.30 -7.63 -26.43
C ALA A 341 1.97 -7.28 -27.89
N ASN A 342 0.90 -7.87 -28.44
CA ASN A 342 0.43 -7.58 -29.81
C ASN A 342 -0.03 -6.12 -29.99
N LEU A 343 -0.41 -5.44 -28.89
CA LEU A 343 -0.75 -4.02 -28.89
C LEU A 343 0.47 -3.11 -28.84
N PHE A 344 1.70 -3.63 -28.70
CA PHE A 344 2.91 -2.81 -28.57
C PHE A 344 3.05 -1.76 -29.68
N PHE A 345 2.80 -2.12 -30.95
CA PHE A 345 2.92 -1.18 -32.07
C PHE A 345 1.86 -0.07 -32.02
N ILE A 346 0.72 -0.33 -31.40
CA ILE A 346 -0.36 0.66 -31.17
C ILE A 346 -0.04 1.50 -29.92
N ALA A 347 0.49 0.88 -28.87
CA ALA A 347 0.87 1.54 -27.62
C ALA A 347 2.10 2.44 -27.78
N ARG A 348 3.09 2.05 -28.59
CA ARG A 348 4.36 2.76 -28.76
C ARG A 348 4.20 4.23 -29.17
N PRO A 349 3.36 4.59 -30.16
CA PRO A 349 3.06 6.00 -30.44
C PRO A 349 2.52 6.76 -29.23
N VAL A 350 1.62 6.15 -28.45
CA VAL A 350 1.05 6.76 -27.24
C VAL A 350 2.12 6.92 -26.15
N MET A 351 2.94 5.90 -25.92
CA MET A 351 4.07 5.94 -24.98
C MET A 351 5.06 7.04 -25.36
N ASN A 352 5.39 7.20 -26.64
CA ASN A 352 6.25 8.27 -27.13
C ASN A 352 5.65 9.67 -26.91
N ILE A 353 4.32 9.80 -27.00
CA ILE A 353 3.64 11.06 -26.67
C ILE A 353 3.77 11.36 -25.19
N ILE A 354 3.50 10.39 -24.32
CA ILE A 354 3.62 10.54 -22.87
C ILE A 354 5.06 10.94 -22.50
N LYS A 355 6.04 10.19 -23.02
CA LYS A 355 7.45 10.36 -22.66
C LYS A 355 8.07 11.68 -23.13
N TYR A 356 7.80 12.10 -24.36
CA TYR A 356 8.59 13.16 -25.01
C TYR A 356 7.81 14.44 -25.34
N LYS A 357 6.48 14.42 -25.25
CA LYS A 357 5.66 15.52 -25.77
C LYS A 357 5.02 16.32 -24.65
N THR A 358 4.55 17.51 -25.03
CA THR A 358 3.90 18.45 -24.14
C THR A 358 2.39 18.44 -24.31
N VAL A 359 1.68 19.08 -23.39
CA VAL A 359 0.23 19.33 -23.48
C VAL A 359 -0.15 19.98 -24.82
N GLY A 360 0.61 20.98 -25.28
CA GLY A 360 0.33 21.66 -26.54
C GLY A 360 0.38 20.72 -27.75
N TYR A 361 1.37 19.81 -27.78
CA TYR A 361 1.45 18.78 -28.82
C TYR A 361 0.26 17.82 -28.76
N ALA A 362 -0.06 17.31 -27.57
CA ALA A 362 -1.16 16.37 -27.38
C ALA A 362 -2.51 16.99 -27.77
N TYR A 363 -2.76 18.23 -27.35
CA TYR A 363 -3.94 19.00 -27.75
C TYR A 363 -4.01 19.20 -29.27
N GLY A 364 -2.90 19.55 -29.92
CA GLY A 364 -2.83 19.69 -31.38
C GLY A 364 -3.19 18.40 -32.12
N LYS A 365 -2.70 17.24 -31.64
CA LYS A 365 -3.08 15.92 -32.18
C LYS A 365 -4.56 15.62 -31.96
N LEU A 366 -5.07 15.83 -30.76
CA LEU A 366 -6.49 15.62 -30.46
C LEU A 366 -7.39 16.52 -31.30
N LYS A 367 -7.00 17.78 -31.55
CA LYS A 367 -7.71 18.68 -32.45
C LYS A 367 -7.76 18.15 -33.87
N HIS A 368 -6.65 17.63 -34.39
CA HIS A 368 -6.60 17.03 -35.73
C HIS A 368 -7.58 15.85 -35.88
N PHE A 369 -7.77 15.05 -34.83
CA PHE A 369 -8.74 13.94 -34.81
C PHE A 369 -10.15 14.33 -34.34
N GLY A 370 -10.47 15.62 -34.19
CA GLY A 370 -11.80 16.09 -33.80
C GLY A 370 -12.13 16.00 -32.30
N PHE A 371 -11.16 15.63 -31.47
CA PHE A 371 -11.30 15.51 -30.01
C PHE A 371 -10.87 16.77 -29.24
N GLY A 372 -10.23 17.74 -29.91
CA GLY A 372 -9.81 19.01 -29.30
C GLY A 372 -10.97 19.80 -28.66
N ARG A 373 -12.21 19.61 -29.13
CA ARG A 373 -13.42 20.23 -28.55
C ARG A 373 -13.69 19.84 -27.09
N PHE A 374 -13.05 18.79 -26.59
CA PHE A 374 -13.22 18.31 -25.23
C PHE A 374 -12.23 18.92 -24.23
N ILE A 375 -11.29 19.72 -24.72
CA ILE A 375 -10.26 20.40 -23.92
C ILE A 375 -10.45 21.90 -24.08
N ASP A 376 -10.41 22.64 -22.98
CA ASP A 376 -10.43 24.10 -23.02
C ASP A 376 -9.14 24.61 -23.69
N LYS A 377 -9.30 25.38 -24.77
CA LYS A 377 -8.20 25.95 -25.54
C LYS A 377 -7.30 26.85 -24.69
N ASN A 378 -7.88 27.64 -23.77
CA ASN A 378 -7.12 28.55 -22.93
C ASN A 378 -6.25 27.77 -21.93
N LEU A 379 -6.79 26.68 -21.37
CA LEU A 379 -6.02 25.78 -20.51
C LEU A 379 -4.91 25.08 -21.30
N ALA A 380 -5.22 24.54 -22.49
CA ALA A 380 -4.21 23.91 -23.33
C ALA A 380 -3.07 24.86 -23.74
N GLU A 381 -3.38 26.14 -23.98
CA GLU A 381 -2.38 27.17 -24.27
C GLU A 381 -1.57 27.55 -23.01
N LYS A 382 -2.24 27.72 -21.86
CA LYS A 382 -1.59 28.02 -20.57
C LYS A 382 -0.56 26.96 -20.20
N PHE A 383 -0.89 25.68 -20.40
CA PHE A 383 0.00 24.56 -20.08
C PHE A 383 0.78 24.02 -21.28
N LYS A 384 0.84 24.74 -22.41
CA LYS A 384 1.37 24.20 -23.68
C LYS A 384 2.78 23.59 -23.62
N ASN A 385 3.62 24.10 -22.72
CA ASN A 385 5.01 23.68 -22.53
C ASN A 385 5.17 22.62 -21.43
N HIS A 386 4.11 22.33 -20.67
CA HIS A 386 4.14 21.32 -19.62
C HIS A 386 4.27 19.93 -20.25
N LYS A 387 5.19 19.10 -19.75
CA LYS A 387 5.37 17.75 -20.28
C LYS A 387 4.22 16.84 -19.84
N ILE A 388 3.82 15.92 -20.70
CA ILE A 388 2.81 14.92 -20.33
C ILE A 388 3.37 13.99 -19.26
N LEU A 389 4.65 13.63 -19.34
CA LEU A 389 5.31 12.78 -18.35
C LEU A 389 5.21 13.34 -16.94
N ASP A 390 5.43 14.65 -16.75
CA ASP A 390 5.36 15.29 -15.43
C ASP A 390 3.96 15.16 -14.80
N ILE A 391 2.89 15.17 -15.62
CA ILE A 391 1.51 14.93 -15.16
C ILE A 391 1.32 13.46 -14.75
N VAL A 392 1.84 12.53 -15.55
CA VAL A 392 1.75 11.10 -15.25
C VAL A 392 2.53 10.74 -13.98
N ASP A 393 3.72 11.32 -13.81
CA ASP A 393 4.53 11.17 -12.60
C ASP A 393 3.78 11.72 -11.39
N GLN A 394 3.18 12.91 -11.50
CA GLN A 394 2.40 13.48 -10.41
C GLN A 394 1.21 12.60 -10.02
N ILE A 395 0.45 12.07 -10.99
CA ILE A 395 -0.67 11.16 -10.71
C ILE A 395 -0.17 9.87 -10.05
N THR A 396 0.94 9.31 -10.52
CA THR A 396 1.54 8.09 -9.96
C THR A 396 1.95 8.29 -8.51
N LEU A 397 2.61 9.40 -8.20
CA LEU A 397 3.02 9.74 -6.83
C LEU A 397 1.80 10.00 -5.94
N SER A 398 0.81 10.74 -6.42
CA SER A 398 -0.42 11.05 -5.67
C SER A 398 -1.27 9.81 -5.35
N ILE A 399 -1.16 8.73 -6.15
CA ILE A 399 -1.76 7.42 -5.83
C ILE A 399 -1.08 6.81 -4.60
N MET A 400 0.25 6.87 -4.55
CA MET A 400 1.04 6.25 -3.48
C MET A 400 1.05 7.05 -2.18
N ASP A 401 1.17 8.38 -2.27
CA ASP A 401 1.33 9.25 -1.10
C ASP A 401 0.02 9.80 -0.53
N GLY A 402 -1.14 9.34 -1.00
CA GLY A 402 -2.43 9.85 -0.54
C GLY A 402 -2.68 11.30 -0.92
N SER A 403 -2.03 11.76 -2.00
CA SER A 403 -2.15 13.11 -2.55
C SER A 403 -1.62 14.17 -1.58
N ILE A 404 -0.33 14.09 -1.23
CA ILE A 404 0.38 15.15 -0.49
C ILE A 404 0.19 16.50 -1.21
N VAL A 405 0.32 16.49 -2.53
CA VAL A 405 -0.03 17.63 -3.38
C VAL A 405 -1.46 17.46 -3.86
N LYS A 406 -2.34 18.37 -3.42
CA LYS A 406 -3.76 18.40 -3.77
C LYS A 406 -4.04 19.54 -4.75
N TYR A 407 -5.01 19.30 -5.62
CA TYR A 407 -5.50 20.26 -6.59
C TYR A 407 -6.98 20.51 -6.35
N ASP A 408 -7.33 21.78 -6.12
CA ASP A 408 -8.73 22.20 -6.04
C ASP A 408 -9.43 21.95 -7.39
N ARG A 409 -10.71 21.57 -7.35
CA ARG A 409 -11.49 21.24 -8.55
C ARG A 409 -11.70 22.45 -9.47
N GLU A 410 -11.57 23.66 -8.95
CA GLU A 410 -11.61 24.90 -9.72
C GLU A 410 -10.26 25.30 -10.31
N SER A 411 -9.16 24.65 -9.90
CA SER A 411 -7.84 24.94 -10.40
C SER A 411 -7.68 24.58 -11.88
N ASP A 412 -6.92 25.41 -12.59
CA ASP A 412 -6.64 25.23 -14.01
C ASP A 412 -5.93 23.89 -14.31
N TYR A 413 -5.06 23.44 -13.39
CA TYR A 413 -4.36 22.15 -13.54
C TYR A 413 -5.34 20.98 -13.44
N TYR A 414 -6.20 20.96 -12.42
CA TYR A 414 -7.23 19.92 -12.27
C TYR A 414 -8.13 19.87 -13.51
N LYS A 415 -8.68 21.02 -13.93
CA LYS A 415 -9.56 21.12 -15.10
C LYS A 415 -8.88 20.61 -16.37
N LEU A 416 -7.60 20.93 -16.55
CA LEU A 416 -6.81 20.42 -17.67
C LEU A 416 -6.69 18.89 -17.62
N VAL A 417 -6.18 18.33 -16.52
CA VAL A 417 -5.95 16.88 -16.41
C VAL A 417 -7.25 16.10 -16.61
N MET A 418 -8.33 16.52 -15.94
CA MET A 418 -9.63 15.89 -16.06
C MET A 418 -10.21 15.99 -17.47
N SER A 419 -9.93 17.07 -18.21
CA SER A 419 -10.37 17.19 -19.60
C SER A 419 -9.74 16.10 -20.49
N PHE A 420 -8.46 15.78 -20.31
CA PHE A 420 -7.77 14.70 -21.03
C PHE A 420 -8.27 13.32 -20.61
N ILE A 421 -8.36 13.06 -19.30
CA ILE A 421 -8.80 11.77 -18.75
C ILE A 421 -10.25 11.44 -19.13
N SER A 422 -11.09 12.45 -19.36
CA SER A 422 -12.48 12.26 -19.81
C SER A 422 -12.63 11.83 -21.27
N ILE A 423 -11.59 11.94 -22.11
CA ILE A 423 -11.72 11.70 -23.56
C ILE A 423 -12.10 10.25 -23.88
N PRO A 424 -11.45 9.21 -23.31
CA PRO A 424 -11.81 7.82 -23.57
C PRO A 424 -13.28 7.50 -23.26
N SER A 425 -13.84 8.03 -22.16
CA SER A 425 -15.25 7.80 -21.79
C SER A 425 -16.23 8.47 -22.76
N LYS A 426 -15.83 9.60 -23.39
CA LYS A 426 -16.62 10.29 -24.43
C LYS A 426 -16.63 9.53 -25.75
N ILE A 427 -15.56 8.79 -26.06
CA ILE A 427 -15.44 7.93 -27.24
C ILE A 427 -16.16 6.61 -27.02
N PHE A 428 -15.89 5.94 -25.89
CA PHE A 428 -16.41 4.61 -25.55
C PHE A 428 -17.49 4.69 -24.47
N LYS A 429 -18.62 5.34 -24.78
CA LYS A 429 -19.69 5.70 -23.82
C LYS A 429 -20.25 4.55 -22.98
N LYS A 430 -20.19 3.31 -23.49
CA LYS A 430 -20.71 2.10 -22.82
C LYS A 430 -19.68 1.43 -21.89
N ASN A 431 -18.41 1.81 -21.95
CA ASN A 431 -17.38 1.21 -21.12
C ASN A 431 -17.38 1.86 -19.72
N ILE A 432 -17.68 1.05 -18.71
CA ILE A 432 -17.84 1.53 -17.32
C ILE A 432 -16.50 1.84 -16.66
N ASP A 433 -15.41 1.22 -17.10
CA ASP A 433 -14.09 1.38 -16.49
C ASP A 433 -13.48 2.73 -16.83
N PHE A 434 -13.76 3.30 -18.01
CA PHE A 434 -13.40 4.69 -18.29
C PHE A 434 -14.14 5.71 -17.41
N LYS A 435 -15.33 5.36 -16.90
CA LYS A 435 -16.00 6.20 -15.90
C LYS A 435 -15.34 6.05 -14.54
N LYS A 436 -15.01 4.81 -14.12
CA LYS A 436 -14.25 4.56 -12.88
C LYS A 436 -12.89 5.27 -12.89
N LEU A 437 -12.19 5.30 -14.02
CA LEU A 437 -10.92 6.02 -14.17
C LEU A 437 -11.06 7.52 -13.89
N ILE A 438 -12.15 8.16 -14.33
CA ILE A 438 -12.42 9.57 -14.03
C ILE A 438 -12.56 9.78 -12.52
N PHE A 439 -13.33 8.94 -11.83
CA PHE A 439 -13.47 9.02 -10.38
C PHE A 439 -12.15 8.76 -9.65
N ALA A 440 -11.36 7.78 -10.12
CA ALA A 440 -10.05 7.48 -9.57
C ALA A 440 -9.10 8.69 -9.68
N VAL A 441 -9.02 9.31 -10.86
CA VAL A 441 -8.15 10.49 -11.05
C VAL A 441 -8.67 11.71 -10.28
N ASP A 442 -9.98 11.93 -10.17
CA ASP A 442 -10.53 12.97 -9.29
C ASP A 442 -10.09 12.75 -7.83
N ALA A 443 -10.23 11.53 -7.30
CA ALA A 443 -9.81 11.20 -5.95
C ALA A 443 -8.30 11.42 -5.74
N VAL A 444 -7.48 10.99 -6.71
CA VAL A 444 -6.01 11.16 -6.69
C VAL A 444 -5.57 12.63 -6.79
N LEU A 445 -6.29 13.46 -7.54
CA LEU A 445 -5.93 14.88 -7.65
C LEU A 445 -6.37 15.67 -6.41
N THR A 446 -7.50 15.30 -5.81
CA THR A 446 -8.12 16.07 -4.72
C THR A 446 -7.75 15.57 -3.34
N GLY A 447 -7.20 14.36 -3.22
CA GLY A 447 -6.99 13.65 -1.95
C GLY A 447 -8.24 12.92 -1.44
N GLY A 448 -9.37 13.00 -2.14
CA GLY A 448 -10.61 12.36 -1.74
C GLY A 448 -11.34 13.10 -0.62
N ARG A 449 -12.07 12.35 0.21
CA ARG A 449 -12.87 12.90 1.33
C ARG A 449 -12.02 13.27 2.53
N TYR A 450 -11.04 12.43 2.85
CA TYR A 450 -10.19 12.56 4.02
C TYR A 450 -8.88 13.28 3.68
N ASN A 451 -8.25 13.86 4.68
CA ASN A 451 -6.88 14.32 4.54
C ASN A 451 -5.92 13.20 4.92
N ASN A 452 -5.48 12.41 3.92
CA ASN A 452 -4.62 11.23 4.10
C ASN A 452 -3.26 11.47 4.78
N GLN A 453 -2.92 12.72 5.11
CA GLN A 453 -1.68 13.14 5.77
C GLN A 453 -1.91 13.59 7.23
N HIS A 454 -3.10 14.07 7.54
CA HIS A 454 -3.48 14.53 8.88
C HIS A 454 -5.01 14.61 8.99
N ASP A 455 -5.63 13.81 9.85
CA ASP A 455 -7.08 13.84 10.06
C ASP A 455 -7.47 13.42 11.48
N THR A 456 -8.69 13.76 11.90
CA THR A 456 -9.30 13.29 13.14
C THR A 456 -10.53 12.44 12.81
N LEU A 457 -10.49 11.17 13.24
CA LEU A 457 -11.43 10.11 12.87
C LEU A 457 -12.56 9.93 13.88
#